data_AF-A0A925W2Y1-F1
#
_entry.id   AF-A0A925W2Y1-F1
#
_cell.length_a   1.000
_cell.length_b   1.000
_cell.length_c   1.000
_cell.angle_alpha   90.00
_cell.angle_beta   90.00
_cell.angle_gamma   90.00
#
_symmetry.space_group_name_H-M   'P 1'
#
loop_
_entity.id
_entity.type
_entity.pdbx_description
1 polymer ?
#
loop_
_entity_poly.entity_id
_entity_poly.type
_entity_poly.pdbx_seq_one_letter_code
_entity_poly.pdbx_strand_id
1 'polypeptide(L)'
;MSQSSSGKWSAGMLTVPPADAGVAGAGTIPAYRRLLELGWDPESPTLAATRRLLFRLLAEDEDPSYLAEMAAEATDDLLIRRSRGILREAAAAALAQAGYESDPRLRGAAKRVIDRLAAYLKSPLSQKPWIRIGNQHVLPPEVAAPSFHTLVMLAHMPYFRSEHHETIDRLYNYLAQPWPRQTAVQQLGAHLIEQPHLVMGDFLPTRNAMDGDMPSALAWLELMARLGFLRRNDGWMRLIDRLQDDRDRHGVWHAPRAVVMPEVVPSWSWPTMPLTNRAGREENIGPDVTFRLGLIAKLSGRAVDLV
;
A
#
# COMPACT_ATOMS: atom_id res chain seq x y z
N MET A 1 19.52 -12.61 8.95
CA MET A 1 19.94 -11.44 8.15
C MET A 1 20.01 -10.24 9.09
N SER A 2 21.13 -9.49 9.15
CA SER A 2 21.30 -8.39 10.11
C SER A 2 21.24 -7.04 9.43
N GLN A 3 20.50 -6.11 10.04
CA GLN A 3 20.54 -4.69 9.69
C GLN A 3 21.97 -4.18 9.83
N SER A 4 22.50 -3.55 8.78
CA SER A 4 23.74 -2.79 8.97
C SER A 4 23.51 -1.63 9.93
N SER A 5 24.55 -1.12 10.58
CA SER A 5 24.47 0.09 11.43
C SER A 5 23.90 1.33 10.70
N SER A 6 23.93 1.32 9.36
CA SER A 6 23.35 2.33 8.49
C SER A 6 21.86 2.14 8.18
N GLY A 7 21.25 1.05 8.64
CA GLY A 7 19.86 0.69 8.36
C GLY A 7 19.63 -0.04 7.03
N LYS A 8 20.67 -0.23 6.19
CA LYS A 8 20.60 -0.86 4.86
C LYS A 8 20.60 -2.40 4.91
N TRP A 9 19.92 -3.02 3.94
CA TRP A 9 19.77 -4.48 3.75
C TRP A 9 20.19 -4.93 2.36
N SER A 10 20.66 -6.17 2.23
CA SER A 10 21.11 -6.79 0.97
C SER A 10 19.97 -7.18 0.02
N ALA A 11 18.72 -7.22 0.49
CA ALA A 11 17.56 -7.69 -0.27
C ALA A 11 16.77 -6.56 -0.97
N GLY A 12 17.15 -5.29 -0.80
CA GLY A 12 16.39 -4.13 -1.30
C GLY A 12 15.49 -3.47 -0.23
N MET A 13 14.97 -2.29 -0.51
CA MET A 13 14.12 -1.49 0.37
C MET A 13 12.63 -1.85 0.27
N LEU A 14 12.11 -2.25 -0.89
CA LEU A 14 10.69 -2.56 -1.12
C LEU A 14 10.39 -4.07 -1.07
N THR A 15 11.43 -4.89 -0.91
CA THR A 15 11.33 -6.35 -0.90
C THR A 15 10.68 -6.87 0.39
N VAL A 16 9.82 -7.87 0.24
CA VAL A 16 9.25 -8.64 1.35
C VAL A 16 10.35 -9.56 1.91
N PRO A 17 10.62 -9.53 3.22
CA PRO A 17 11.58 -10.45 3.82
C PRO A 17 11.17 -11.92 3.59
N PRO A 18 12.13 -12.83 3.32
CA PRO A 18 11.85 -14.26 3.31
C PRO A 18 11.22 -14.74 4.61
N ALA A 19 10.33 -15.74 4.53
CA ALA A 19 9.57 -16.23 5.68
C ALA A 19 10.45 -16.75 6.83
N ASP A 20 11.62 -17.31 6.51
CA ASP A 20 12.61 -17.85 7.44
C ASP A 20 13.50 -16.78 8.09
N ALA A 21 13.60 -15.58 7.51
CA ALA A 21 14.46 -14.51 7.98
C ALA A 21 13.90 -13.78 9.22
N GLY A 22 12.60 -13.96 9.51
CA GLY A 22 11.88 -13.21 10.54
C GLY A 22 11.77 -11.70 10.23
N VAL A 23 11.10 -10.96 11.10
CA VAL A 23 10.92 -9.49 11.00
C VAL A 23 11.72 -8.71 12.04
N ALA A 24 12.36 -9.42 12.98
CA ALA A 24 13.18 -8.85 14.03
C ALA A 24 14.49 -8.33 13.44
N GLY A 25 14.52 -7.02 13.17
CA GLY A 25 15.52 -6.38 12.32
C GLY A 25 14.83 -5.86 11.07
N ALA A 26 13.94 -4.88 11.19
CA ALA A 26 13.34 -4.31 9.99
C ALA A 26 14.34 -3.39 9.30
N GLY A 27 14.57 -3.58 8.01
CA GLY A 27 14.95 -2.44 7.17
C GLY A 27 14.72 -2.64 5.69
N THR A 28 13.68 -3.42 5.39
CA THR A 28 12.83 -3.13 4.24
C THR A 28 11.62 -2.33 4.75
N ILE A 29 11.04 -1.52 3.87
CA ILE A 29 9.82 -0.75 4.13
C ILE A 29 8.64 -1.67 4.49
N PRO A 30 8.40 -2.80 3.79
CA PRO A 30 7.38 -3.75 4.21
C PRO A 30 7.61 -4.29 5.63
N ALA A 31 8.85 -4.64 5.99
CA ALA A 31 9.18 -5.13 7.34
C ALA A 31 8.95 -4.06 8.41
N TYR A 32 9.33 -2.81 8.13
CA TYR A 32 9.09 -1.67 9.02
C TYR A 32 7.59 -1.52 9.29
N ARG A 33 6.77 -1.47 8.24
CA ARG A 33 5.31 -1.39 8.35
C ARG A 33 4.72 -2.59 9.09
N ARG A 34 5.26 -3.78 8.85
CA ARG A 34 4.85 -5.01 9.51
C ARG A 34 5.08 -4.98 11.02
N LEU A 35 6.23 -4.48 11.48
CA LEU A 35 6.49 -4.31 12.91
C LEU A 35 5.50 -3.31 13.55
N LEU A 36 5.12 -2.24 12.83
CA LEU A 36 4.07 -1.32 13.31
C LEU A 36 2.71 -2.03 13.44
N GLU A 37 2.33 -2.87 12.47
CA GLU A 37 1.12 -3.69 12.54
C GLU A 37 1.13 -4.68 13.72
N LEU A 38 2.32 -5.12 14.13
CA LEU A 38 2.52 -5.95 15.32
C LEU A 38 2.58 -5.15 16.63
N GLY A 39 2.36 -3.83 16.58
CA GLY A 39 2.32 -2.96 17.75
C GLY A 39 3.68 -2.57 18.32
N TRP A 40 4.76 -2.70 17.55
CA TRP A 40 6.07 -2.22 17.98
C TRP A 40 6.08 -0.70 18.09
N ASP A 41 6.70 -0.19 19.15
CA ASP A 41 6.93 1.24 19.34
C ASP A 41 7.82 1.79 18.20
N PRO A 42 7.37 2.81 17.43
CA PRO A 42 8.18 3.48 16.41
C PRO A 42 9.54 3.99 16.90
N GLU A 43 9.67 4.28 18.19
CA GLU A 43 10.92 4.74 18.83
C GLU A 43 11.82 3.58 19.27
N SER A 44 11.37 2.33 19.13
CA SER A 44 12.20 1.15 19.45
C SER A 44 13.51 1.15 18.65
N PRO A 45 14.63 0.65 19.22
CA PRO A 45 15.92 0.67 18.55
C PRO A 45 15.92 0.06 17.14
N THR A 46 15.15 -1.01 16.93
CA THR A 46 14.98 -1.68 15.64
C THR A 46 14.36 -0.75 14.59
N LEU A 47 13.33 0.01 14.96
CA LEU A 47 12.65 0.92 14.04
C LEU A 47 13.38 2.26 13.89
N ALA A 48 14.10 2.71 14.92
CA ALA A 48 14.79 3.99 14.93
C ALA A 48 15.86 4.13 13.82
N ALA A 49 16.62 3.06 13.54
CA ALA A 49 17.63 3.07 12.47
C ALA A 49 17.00 3.22 11.08
N THR A 50 15.95 2.44 10.80
CA THR A 50 15.21 2.50 9.53
C THR A 50 14.52 3.85 9.36
N ARG A 51 13.90 4.38 10.43
CA ARG A 51 13.28 5.71 10.43
C ARG A 51 14.23 6.81 9.95
N ARG A 52 15.49 6.81 10.39
CA ARG A 52 16.49 7.80 9.94
C ARG A 52 16.70 7.73 8.42
N LEU A 53 16.81 6.52 7.87
CA LEU A 53 16.93 6.29 6.43
C LEU A 53 15.68 6.77 5.67
N LEU A 54 14.48 6.48 6.17
CA LEU A 54 13.23 6.94 5.55
C LEU A 54 13.14 8.47 5.50
N PHE A 55 13.53 9.17 6.57
CA PHE A 55 13.56 10.63 6.55
C PHE A 55 14.62 11.21 5.61
N ARG A 56 15.76 10.53 5.39
CA ARG A 56 16.73 10.95 4.38
C ARG A 56 16.17 10.84 2.97
N LEU A 57 15.40 9.79 2.67
CA LEU A 57 14.69 9.68 1.39
C LEU A 57 13.73 10.87 1.17
N LEU A 58 12.96 11.24 2.21
CA LEU A 58 12.03 12.38 2.14
C LEU A 58 12.71 13.75 2.07
N ALA A 59 13.93 13.86 2.61
CA ALA A 59 14.78 15.04 2.50
C ALA A 59 15.45 15.19 1.12
N GLU A 60 15.06 14.35 0.15
CA GLU A 60 15.60 14.31 -1.20
C GLU A 60 17.12 14.09 -1.24
N ASP A 61 17.63 13.25 -0.34
CA ASP A 61 19.02 12.83 -0.36
C ASP A 61 19.34 12.01 -1.63
N GLU A 62 20.21 12.57 -2.47
CA GLU A 62 20.56 12.04 -3.79
C GLU A 62 21.75 11.04 -3.76
N ASP A 63 22.13 10.52 -2.59
CA ASP A 63 23.12 9.44 -2.50
C ASP A 63 22.69 8.23 -3.38
N PRO A 64 23.51 7.77 -4.35
CA PRO A 64 23.17 6.66 -5.24
C PRO A 64 22.89 5.35 -4.50
N SER A 65 23.48 5.17 -3.32
CA SER A 65 23.27 3.98 -2.50
C SER A 65 21.85 3.87 -1.91
N TYR A 66 21.03 4.91 -2.07
CA TYR A 66 19.62 4.92 -1.73
C TYR A 66 18.68 4.51 -2.87
N LEU A 67 19.21 4.14 -4.04
CA LEU A 67 18.43 3.49 -5.11
C LEU A 67 18.15 2.01 -4.84
N ALA A 68 18.88 1.40 -3.89
CA ALA A 68 18.70 0.02 -3.44
C ALA A 68 18.56 -0.98 -4.62
N GLU A 69 17.51 -1.80 -4.65
CA GLU A 69 17.24 -2.78 -5.70
C GLU A 69 17.04 -2.14 -7.09
N MET A 70 16.65 -0.87 -7.15
CA MET A 70 16.42 -0.16 -8.41
C MET A 70 17.72 0.36 -9.02
N ALA A 71 18.86 0.25 -8.32
CA ALA A 71 20.15 0.75 -8.80
C ALA A 71 20.60 0.08 -10.11
N ALA A 72 20.28 -1.20 -10.30
CA ALA A 72 20.64 -1.93 -11.52
C ALA A 72 19.86 -1.45 -12.75
N GLU A 73 18.60 -1.02 -12.57
CA GLU A 73 17.72 -0.58 -13.64
C GLU A 73 17.81 0.93 -13.90
N ALA A 74 18.27 1.71 -12.92
CA ALA A 74 18.37 3.17 -12.97
C ALA A 74 19.57 3.66 -13.82
N THR A 75 19.52 3.35 -15.12
CA THR A 75 20.61 3.58 -16.08
C THR A 75 20.68 5.00 -16.65
N ASP A 76 19.64 5.81 -16.47
CA ASP A 76 19.59 7.22 -16.89
C ASP A 76 18.81 8.11 -15.89
N ASP A 77 18.87 9.42 -16.10
CA ASP A 77 18.25 10.42 -15.21
C ASP A 77 16.72 10.30 -15.08
N LEU A 78 16.02 9.77 -16.09
CA LEU A 78 14.57 9.54 -15.99
C LEU A 78 14.30 8.36 -15.07
N LEU A 79 15.03 7.27 -15.24
CA LEU A 79 14.89 6.07 -14.42
C LEU A 79 15.34 6.31 -12.97
N ILE A 80 16.43 7.06 -12.76
CA ILE A 80 16.87 7.48 -11.41
C ILE A 80 15.76 8.27 -10.71
N ARG A 81 15.20 9.30 -11.37
CA ARG A 81 14.13 10.13 -10.79
C ARG A 81 12.87 9.32 -10.49
N ARG A 82 12.48 8.42 -11.39
CA ARG A 82 11.35 7.52 -11.20
C ARG A 82 11.56 6.62 -9.98
N SER A 83 12.68 5.93 -9.90
CA SER A 83 13.02 5.02 -8.81
C SER A 83 13.02 5.73 -7.45
N ARG A 84 13.61 6.93 -7.40
CA ARG A 84 13.57 7.79 -6.19
C ARG A 84 12.15 8.20 -5.82
N GLY A 85 11.32 8.52 -6.81
CA GLY A 85 9.91 8.83 -6.60
C GLY A 85 9.17 7.70 -5.88
N ILE A 86 9.34 6.47 -6.35
CA ILE A 86 8.70 5.27 -5.78
C ILE A 86 9.17 5.04 -4.34
N LEU A 87 10.50 5.10 -4.10
CA LEU A 87 11.08 4.91 -2.77
C LEU A 87 10.64 6.01 -1.78
N ARG A 88 10.52 7.25 -2.25
CA ARG A 88 10.01 8.38 -1.44
C ARG A 88 8.55 8.21 -1.07
N GLU A 89 7.70 7.79 -2.01
CA GLU A 89 6.29 7.50 -1.72
C GLU A 89 6.15 6.35 -0.73
N ALA A 90 6.94 5.29 -0.89
CA ALA A 90 6.95 4.15 0.04
C ALA A 90 7.44 4.56 1.45
N ALA A 91 8.49 5.39 1.53
CA ALA A 91 8.99 5.93 2.79
C ALA A 91 7.96 6.84 3.46
N ALA A 92 7.27 7.69 2.70
CA ALA A 92 6.20 8.54 3.19
C ALA A 92 5.04 7.71 3.77
N ALA A 93 4.66 6.61 3.08
CA ALA A 93 3.65 5.68 3.56
C ALA A 93 4.01 5.05 4.91
N ALA A 94 5.25 4.59 5.05
CA ALA A 94 5.74 3.99 6.29
C ALA A 94 5.81 5.01 7.45
N LEU A 95 6.30 6.22 7.20
CA LEU A 95 6.38 7.27 8.21
C LEU A 95 5.00 7.81 8.61
N ALA A 96 4.06 7.91 7.67
CA ALA A 96 2.67 8.22 7.98
C ALA A 96 2.06 7.15 8.89
N GLN A 97 2.25 5.87 8.55
CA GLN A 97 1.77 4.76 9.37
C GLN A 97 2.37 4.75 10.79
N ALA A 98 3.63 5.20 10.94
CA ALA A 98 4.30 5.36 12.23
C ALA A 98 3.84 6.60 13.04
N GLY A 99 2.91 7.42 12.51
CA GLY A 99 2.35 8.56 13.22
C GLY A 99 3.10 9.88 13.04
N TYR A 100 4.04 9.98 12.10
CA TYR A 100 4.81 11.21 11.87
C TYR A 100 4.10 12.25 10.99
N GLU A 101 2.77 12.26 10.94
CA GLU A 101 1.98 13.17 10.08
C GLU A 101 2.35 14.66 10.28
N SER A 102 2.71 15.05 11.50
CA SER A 102 3.10 16.44 11.81
C SER A 102 4.54 16.80 11.40
N ASP A 103 5.37 15.84 10.97
CA ASP A 103 6.76 16.12 10.57
C ASP A 103 6.79 16.92 9.25
N PRO A 104 7.48 18.07 9.20
CA PRO A 104 7.52 18.91 8.00
C PRO A 104 8.05 18.22 6.74
N ARG A 105 8.96 17.25 6.89
CA ARG A 105 9.52 16.50 5.75
C ARG A 105 8.47 15.57 5.17
N LEU A 106 7.70 14.90 6.02
CA LEU A 106 6.56 14.08 5.58
C LEU A 106 5.49 14.93 4.93
N ARG A 107 5.09 16.06 5.55
CA ARG A 107 4.07 16.95 4.96
C ARG A 107 4.53 17.55 3.64
N GLY A 108 5.80 17.93 3.53
CA GLY A 108 6.37 18.41 2.26
C GLY A 108 6.32 17.34 1.17
N ALA A 109 6.71 16.09 1.48
CA ALA A 109 6.63 14.98 0.53
C ALA A 109 5.18 14.66 0.13
N ALA A 110 4.27 14.58 1.11
CA ALA A 110 2.85 14.36 0.89
C ALA A 110 2.22 15.46 0.02
N LYS A 111 2.62 16.72 0.22
CA LYS A 111 2.19 17.85 -0.60
C LYS A 111 2.61 17.70 -2.07
N ARG A 112 3.85 17.30 -2.33
CA ARG A 112 4.33 17.05 -3.70
C ARG A 112 3.56 15.90 -4.37
N VAL A 113 3.29 14.82 -3.62
CA VAL A 113 2.51 13.68 -4.12
C VAL A 113 1.08 14.09 -4.43
N ILE A 114 0.39 14.76 -3.50
CA ILE A 114 -1.02 15.13 -3.67
C ILE A 114 -1.23 16.18 -4.76
N ASP A 115 -0.27 17.09 -4.98
CA ASP A 115 -0.35 18.08 -6.06
C ASP A 115 -0.26 17.42 -7.44
N ARG A 116 0.68 16.47 -7.62
CA ARG A 116 0.78 15.68 -8.86
C ARG A 116 -0.48 14.86 -9.10
N LEU A 117 -0.97 14.19 -8.06
CA LEU A 117 -2.20 13.41 -8.12
C LEU A 117 -3.40 14.30 -8.46
N ALA A 118 -3.54 15.47 -7.83
CA ALA A 118 -4.62 16.40 -8.10
C ALA A 118 -4.61 16.91 -9.55
N ALA A 119 -3.42 17.22 -10.09
CA ALA A 119 -3.27 17.59 -11.49
C ALA A 119 -3.70 16.45 -12.42
N TYR A 120 -3.26 15.23 -12.14
CA TYR A 120 -3.65 14.04 -12.91
C TYR A 120 -5.16 13.78 -12.86
N LEU A 121 -5.77 13.77 -11.67
CA LEU A 121 -7.21 13.53 -11.47
C LEU A 121 -8.11 14.60 -12.12
N LYS A 122 -7.57 15.81 -12.36
CA LYS A 122 -8.26 16.88 -13.11
C LYS A 122 -8.05 16.76 -14.63
N SER A 123 -7.04 15.99 -15.06
CA SER A 123 -6.70 15.84 -16.47
C SER A 123 -7.58 14.80 -17.17
N PRO A 124 -7.72 14.86 -18.51
CA PRO A 124 -8.35 13.81 -19.31
C PRO A 124 -7.69 12.43 -19.16
N LEU A 125 -6.40 12.39 -18.80
CA LEU A 125 -5.65 11.15 -18.60
C LEU A 125 -6.19 10.32 -17.42
N SER A 126 -6.92 10.91 -16.48
CA SER A 126 -7.58 10.15 -15.41
C SER A 126 -8.73 9.26 -15.90
N GLN A 127 -9.32 9.60 -17.04
CA GLN A 127 -10.44 8.86 -17.64
C GLN A 127 -9.96 7.96 -18.79
N LYS A 128 -9.00 8.44 -19.57
CA LYS A 128 -8.40 7.70 -20.70
C LYS A 128 -6.88 7.75 -20.60
N PRO A 129 -6.26 6.96 -19.69
CA PRO A 129 -4.83 7.04 -19.42
C PRO A 129 -3.95 6.39 -20.50
N TRP A 130 -4.53 5.67 -21.46
CA TRP A 130 -3.79 4.82 -22.38
C TRP A 130 -3.56 5.49 -23.74
N ILE A 131 -2.32 5.42 -24.22
CA ILE A 131 -1.94 5.72 -25.59
C ILE A 131 -1.49 4.45 -26.31
N ARG A 132 -1.59 4.44 -27.64
CA ARG A 132 -1.14 3.31 -28.45
C ARG A 132 0.26 3.59 -29.00
N ILE A 133 1.21 2.70 -28.74
CA ILE A 133 2.55 2.70 -29.32
C ILE A 133 2.78 1.36 -30.00
N GLY A 134 2.86 1.38 -31.34
CA GLY A 134 2.84 0.16 -32.14
C GLY A 134 1.60 -0.69 -31.84
N ASN A 135 1.83 -1.89 -31.29
CA ASN A 135 0.79 -2.84 -30.93
C ASN A 135 0.47 -2.90 -29.43
N GLN A 136 1.07 -2.03 -28.61
CA GLN A 136 0.86 -2.01 -27.17
C GLN A 136 0.09 -0.75 -26.75
N HIS A 137 -0.73 -0.88 -25.70
CA HIS A 137 -1.30 0.24 -24.99
C HIS A 137 -0.45 0.52 -23.76
N VAL A 138 0.03 1.74 -23.62
CA VAL A 138 0.93 2.15 -22.53
C VAL A 138 0.44 3.45 -21.91
N LEU A 139 0.89 3.69 -20.68
CA LEU A 139 0.70 4.94 -19.97
C LEU A 139 1.76 5.94 -20.45
N PRO A 140 1.38 7.17 -20.83
CA PRO A 140 2.37 8.20 -21.15
C PRO A 140 3.08 8.69 -19.86
N PRO A 141 4.23 9.38 -19.99
CA PRO A 141 5.02 9.85 -18.84
C PRO A 141 4.24 10.73 -17.85
N GLU A 142 3.23 11.45 -18.32
CA GLU A 142 2.43 12.40 -17.53
C GLU A 142 1.39 11.72 -16.64
N VAL A 143 1.17 10.40 -16.77
CA VAL A 143 0.29 9.66 -15.87
C VAL A 143 0.89 9.64 -14.47
N ALA A 144 0.20 10.32 -13.55
CA ALA A 144 0.50 10.31 -12.12
C ALA A 144 -0.68 9.70 -11.34
N ALA A 145 -1.08 8.49 -11.75
CA ALA A 145 -2.05 7.68 -11.02
C ALA A 145 -1.58 7.44 -9.57
N PRO A 146 -2.49 7.30 -8.60
CA PRO A 146 -2.10 7.02 -7.23
C PRO A 146 -1.40 5.67 -7.15
N SER A 147 -0.36 5.55 -6.33
CA SER A 147 0.24 4.26 -5.98
C SER A 147 -0.41 3.67 -4.71
N PHE A 148 -0.25 2.37 -4.46
CA PHE A 148 -0.64 1.80 -3.17
C PHE A 148 0.07 2.49 -1.99
N HIS A 149 1.32 2.93 -2.17
CA HIS A 149 2.05 3.72 -1.19
C HIS A 149 1.38 5.08 -0.94
N THR A 150 0.94 5.76 -2.00
CA THR A 150 0.16 7.01 -1.88
C THR A 150 -1.13 6.78 -1.08
N LEU A 151 -1.86 5.69 -1.35
CA LEU A 151 -3.08 5.37 -0.61
C LEU A 151 -2.82 5.09 0.87
N VAL A 152 -1.77 4.32 1.19
CA VAL A 152 -1.36 4.06 2.58
C VAL A 152 -0.96 5.36 3.28
N MET A 153 -0.13 6.19 2.64
CA MET A 153 0.26 7.50 3.19
C MET A 153 -0.96 8.34 3.54
N LEU A 154 -1.87 8.53 2.57
CA LEU A 154 -3.09 9.30 2.80
C LEU A 154 -3.98 8.65 3.86
N ALA A 155 -4.12 7.32 3.88
CA ALA A 155 -4.91 6.56 4.85
C ALA A 155 -4.48 6.83 6.30
N HIS A 156 -3.19 7.11 6.54
CA HIS A 156 -2.62 7.39 7.85
C HIS A 156 -2.37 8.89 8.12
N MET A 157 -2.82 9.80 7.25
CA MET A 157 -2.70 11.26 7.45
C MET A 157 -4.08 11.95 7.43
N PRO A 158 -4.95 11.72 8.44
CA PRO A 158 -6.32 12.24 8.45
C PRO A 158 -6.43 13.78 8.44
N TYR A 159 -5.51 14.50 9.10
CA TYR A 159 -5.52 15.96 9.10
C TYR A 159 -5.06 16.53 7.75
N PHE A 160 -4.06 15.91 7.14
CA PHE A 160 -3.63 16.28 5.80
C PHE A 160 -4.74 16.04 4.77
N ARG A 161 -5.50 14.95 4.90
CA ARG A 161 -6.65 14.72 4.02
C ARG A 161 -7.75 15.77 4.16
N SER A 162 -8.03 16.26 5.37
CA SER A 162 -9.05 17.30 5.56
C SER A 162 -8.64 18.63 4.92
N GLU A 163 -7.35 18.97 4.98
CA GLU A 163 -6.74 20.11 4.26
C GLU A 163 -6.88 19.98 2.72
N HIS A 164 -7.01 18.76 2.21
CA HIS A 164 -7.04 18.44 0.78
C HIS A 164 -8.33 17.73 0.31
N HIS A 165 -9.46 17.99 0.98
CA HIS A 165 -10.72 17.26 0.79
C HIS A 165 -11.20 17.17 -0.68
N GLU A 166 -11.07 18.24 -1.49
CA GLU A 166 -11.47 18.20 -2.91
C GLU A 166 -10.71 17.14 -3.72
N THR A 167 -9.41 17.00 -3.49
CA THR A 167 -8.57 15.99 -4.15
C THR A 167 -8.95 14.60 -3.66
N ILE A 168 -9.25 14.46 -2.37
CA ILE A 168 -9.69 13.20 -1.77
C ILE A 168 -11.04 12.76 -2.35
N ASP A 169 -11.98 13.68 -2.59
CA ASP A 169 -13.25 13.35 -3.24
C ASP A 169 -13.08 12.93 -4.70
N ARG A 170 -12.18 13.57 -5.45
CA ARG A 170 -11.83 13.13 -6.81
C ARG A 170 -11.15 11.76 -6.81
N LEU A 171 -10.29 11.52 -5.82
CA LEU A 171 -9.63 10.23 -5.66
C LEU A 171 -10.65 9.12 -5.43
N TYR A 172 -11.67 9.34 -4.60
CA TYR A 172 -12.78 8.37 -4.45
C TYR A 172 -13.44 8.05 -5.80
N ASN A 173 -13.82 9.07 -6.58
CA ASN A 173 -14.49 8.87 -7.86
C ASN A 173 -13.63 8.08 -8.85
N TYR A 174 -12.30 8.26 -8.80
CA TYR A 174 -11.33 7.53 -9.61
C TYR A 174 -11.18 6.07 -9.13
N LEU A 175 -11.05 5.84 -7.82
CA LEU A 175 -10.90 4.49 -7.26
C LEU A 175 -12.19 3.65 -7.31
N ALA A 176 -13.35 4.28 -7.49
CA ALA A 176 -14.62 3.59 -7.69
C ALA A 176 -14.82 3.13 -9.15
N GLN A 177 -13.95 3.53 -10.09
CA GLN A 177 -14.02 3.05 -11.47
C GLN A 177 -13.52 1.61 -11.58
N PRO A 178 -14.02 0.80 -12.52
CA PRO A 178 -13.51 -0.55 -12.73
C PRO A 178 -12.01 -0.58 -13.03
N TRP A 179 -11.29 -1.54 -12.43
CA TRP A 179 -9.88 -1.77 -12.74
C TRP A 179 -9.69 -2.12 -14.24
N PRO A 180 -8.79 -1.44 -14.96
CA PRO A 180 -8.52 -1.74 -16.37
C PRO A 180 -7.94 -3.15 -16.56
N ARG A 181 -8.27 -3.79 -17.69
CA ARG A 181 -7.70 -5.12 -18.03
C ARG A 181 -6.24 -5.03 -18.50
N GLN A 182 -5.79 -3.85 -18.92
CA GLN A 182 -4.44 -3.61 -19.39
C GLN A 182 -3.45 -3.57 -18.23
N THR A 183 -2.30 -4.22 -18.40
CA THR A 183 -1.15 -4.07 -17.49
C THR A 183 -0.62 -2.64 -17.54
N ALA A 184 -0.41 -2.03 -16.39
CA ALA A 184 0.18 -0.70 -16.25
C ALA A 184 1.65 -0.70 -16.72
N VAL A 185 1.88 -0.55 -18.02
CA VAL A 185 3.20 -0.31 -18.60
C VAL A 185 3.30 1.17 -18.90
N GLN A 186 4.31 1.86 -18.37
CA GLN A 186 4.53 3.28 -18.61
C GLN A 186 5.74 3.50 -19.51
N GLN A 187 5.57 4.40 -20.48
CA GLN A 187 6.66 4.89 -21.30
C GLN A 187 7.44 5.95 -20.54
N LEU A 188 8.75 5.77 -20.43
CA LEU A 188 9.68 6.73 -19.85
C LEU A 188 10.88 6.89 -20.80
N GLY A 189 10.83 7.94 -21.62
CA GLY A 189 11.78 8.10 -22.71
C GLY A 189 11.69 6.94 -23.70
N ALA A 190 12.79 6.20 -23.88
CA ALA A 190 12.85 5.01 -24.72
C ALA A 190 12.39 3.73 -24.01
N HIS A 191 12.18 3.77 -22.70
CA HIS A 191 11.88 2.59 -21.89
C HIS A 191 10.37 2.36 -21.77
N LEU A 192 9.98 1.09 -21.78
CA LEU A 192 8.64 0.64 -21.43
C LEU A 192 8.74 -0.20 -20.16
N ILE A 193 8.20 0.31 -19.05
CA ILE A 193 8.42 -0.28 -17.72
C ILE A 193 7.08 -0.56 -17.05
N GLU A 194 6.92 -1.76 -16.50
CA GLU A 194 5.77 -2.11 -15.69
C GLU A 194 5.70 -1.30 -14.38
N GLN A 195 4.48 -0.93 -14.01
CA GLN A 195 4.15 -0.09 -12.87
C GLN A 195 3.15 -0.82 -11.96
N PRO A 196 3.51 -1.98 -11.39
CA PRO A 196 2.60 -2.82 -10.61
C PRO A 196 2.10 -2.15 -9.31
N HIS A 197 2.75 -1.07 -8.90
CA HIS A 197 2.37 -0.30 -7.72
C HIS A 197 1.26 0.73 -7.99
N LEU A 198 0.97 1.05 -9.25
CA LEU A 198 -0.08 2.01 -9.61
C LEU A 198 -1.47 1.41 -9.44
N VAL A 199 -2.35 2.21 -8.86
CA VAL A 199 -3.75 1.90 -8.64
C VAL A 199 -4.56 2.58 -9.74
N MET A 200 -5.17 1.75 -10.58
CA MET A 200 -5.84 2.21 -11.81
C MET A 200 -7.38 2.19 -11.71
N GLY A 201 -7.92 1.85 -10.54
CA GLY A 201 -9.35 1.78 -10.28
C GLY A 201 -9.65 0.96 -9.01
N ASP A 202 -10.81 0.33 -8.98
CA ASP A 202 -11.28 -0.52 -7.90
C ASP A 202 -10.59 -1.87 -7.93
N PHE A 203 -9.73 -2.14 -6.94
CA PHE A 203 -9.02 -3.41 -6.80
C PHE A 203 -9.96 -4.60 -6.57
N LEU A 204 -11.16 -4.37 -6.02
CA LEU A 204 -12.14 -5.41 -5.71
C LEU A 204 -13.45 -5.24 -6.50
N PRO A 205 -13.41 -5.35 -7.85
CA PRO A 205 -14.60 -5.13 -8.67
C PRO A 205 -15.62 -6.27 -8.54
N THR A 206 -15.22 -7.43 -8.01
CA THR A 206 -16.09 -8.62 -7.89
C THR A 206 -15.76 -9.42 -6.63
N ARG A 207 -16.71 -10.26 -6.21
CA ARG A 207 -16.51 -11.27 -5.16
C ARG A 207 -15.31 -12.17 -5.44
N ASN A 208 -15.13 -12.61 -6.68
CA ASN A 208 -14.05 -13.54 -7.03
C ASN A 208 -12.67 -12.90 -6.83
N ALA A 209 -12.56 -11.57 -7.02
CA ALA A 209 -11.33 -10.85 -6.72
C ALA A 209 -11.01 -10.87 -5.21
N MET A 210 -12.02 -10.75 -4.35
CA MET A 210 -11.84 -10.86 -2.90
C MET A 210 -11.49 -12.28 -2.46
N ASP A 211 -12.17 -13.29 -3.00
CA ASP A 211 -11.91 -14.69 -2.66
C ASP A 211 -10.55 -15.18 -3.18
N GLY A 212 -10.03 -14.62 -4.28
CA GLY A 212 -8.77 -15.04 -4.90
C GLY A 212 -7.49 -14.51 -4.25
N ASP A 213 -7.56 -13.42 -3.47
CA ASP A 213 -6.43 -12.84 -2.74
C ASP A 213 -6.94 -12.15 -1.47
N MET A 214 -7.23 -12.95 -0.43
CA MET A 214 -7.80 -12.47 0.82
C MET A 214 -6.92 -11.42 1.54
N PRO A 215 -5.58 -11.58 1.64
CA PRO A 215 -4.72 -10.58 2.26
C PRO A 215 -4.82 -9.21 1.59
N SER A 216 -4.71 -9.15 0.26
CA SER A 216 -4.81 -7.88 -0.47
C SER A 216 -6.22 -7.31 -0.43
N ALA A 217 -7.26 -8.15 -0.44
CA ALA A 217 -8.63 -7.70 -0.35
C ALA A 217 -8.93 -7.02 1.00
N LEU A 218 -8.51 -7.62 2.11
CA LEU A 218 -8.66 -7.02 3.44
C LEU A 218 -7.84 -5.73 3.57
N ALA A 219 -6.61 -5.72 3.06
CA ALA A 219 -5.78 -4.51 3.04
C ALA A 219 -6.45 -3.38 2.24
N TRP A 220 -7.07 -3.69 1.09
CA TRP A 220 -7.82 -2.73 0.28
C TRP A 220 -9.02 -2.16 1.03
N LEU A 221 -9.86 -3.03 1.62
CA LEU A 221 -11.04 -2.61 2.38
C LEU A 221 -10.66 -1.77 3.60
N GLU A 222 -9.56 -2.10 4.28
CA GLU A 222 -9.00 -1.29 5.37
C GLU A 222 -8.56 0.09 4.88
N LEU A 223 -7.84 0.18 3.74
CA LEU A 223 -7.48 1.47 3.15
C LEU A 223 -8.72 2.30 2.81
N MET A 224 -9.74 1.69 2.19
CA MET A 224 -10.98 2.38 1.86
C MET A 224 -11.71 2.84 3.13
N ALA A 225 -11.66 2.08 4.23
CA ALA A 225 -12.22 2.49 5.51
C ALA A 225 -11.46 3.69 6.10
N ARG A 226 -10.12 3.62 6.15
CA ARG A 226 -9.26 4.70 6.66
C ARG A 226 -9.40 5.99 5.87
N LEU A 227 -9.55 5.90 4.55
CA LEU A 227 -9.78 7.04 3.66
C LEU A 227 -11.20 7.61 3.77
N GLY A 228 -12.13 6.94 4.46
CA GLY A 228 -13.53 7.34 4.56
C GLY A 228 -14.36 7.01 3.32
N PHE A 229 -13.85 6.17 2.43
CA PHE A 229 -14.47 5.80 1.16
C PHE A 229 -15.39 4.59 1.27
N LEU A 230 -15.13 3.69 2.23
CA LEU A 230 -15.82 2.43 2.35
C LEU A 230 -17.35 2.59 2.42
N ARG A 231 -17.85 3.45 3.30
CA ARG A 231 -19.29 3.71 3.46
C ARG A 231 -19.96 4.37 2.26
N ARG A 232 -19.17 4.96 1.36
CA ARG A 232 -19.68 5.62 0.15
C ARG A 232 -19.87 4.63 -1.00
N ASN A 233 -19.36 3.41 -0.88
CA ASN A 233 -19.38 2.42 -1.95
C ASN A 233 -20.16 1.16 -1.49
N ASP A 234 -21.38 1.00 -2.02
CA ASP A 234 -22.24 -0.14 -1.72
C ASP A 234 -21.61 -1.48 -2.08
N GLY A 235 -20.78 -1.53 -3.13
CA GLY A 235 -20.08 -2.74 -3.55
C GLY A 235 -19.12 -3.24 -2.47
N TRP A 236 -18.27 -2.35 -1.97
CA TRP A 236 -17.34 -2.68 -0.89
C TRP A 236 -18.05 -3.00 0.44
N MET A 237 -19.16 -2.30 0.74
CA MET A 237 -19.98 -2.62 1.91
C MET A 237 -20.56 -4.03 1.84
N ARG A 238 -21.12 -4.43 0.69
CA ARG A 238 -21.63 -5.80 0.50
C ARG A 238 -20.54 -6.87 0.62
N LEU A 239 -19.32 -6.58 0.17
CA LEU A 239 -18.18 -7.49 0.33
C LEU A 239 -17.84 -7.71 1.81
N ILE A 240 -17.86 -6.66 2.63
CA ILE A 240 -17.65 -6.75 4.08
C ILE A 240 -18.77 -7.53 4.75
N ASP A 241 -20.03 -7.21 4.46
CA ASP A 241 -21.18 -7.89 5.07
C ASP A 241 -21.09 -9.39 4.80
N ARG A 242 -20.74 -9.78 3.57
CA ARG A 242 -20.51 -11.19 3.23
C ARG A 242 -19.38 -11.82 4.04
N LEU A 243 -18.25 -11.14 4.22
CA LEU A 243 -17.17 -11.66 5.05
C LEU A 243 -17.61 -11.84 6.50
N GLN A 244 -18.52 -11.00 7.00
CA GLN A 244 -19.07 -11.13 8.34
C GLN A 244 -20.02 -12.33 8.50
N ASP A 245 -20.64 -12.81 7.43
CA ASP A 245 -21.51 -14.00 7.44
C ASP A 245 -20.74 -15.30 7.66
N ASP A 246 -19.45 -15.33 7.32
CA ASP A 246 -18.57 -16.49 7.49
C ASP A 246 -18.02 -16.63 8.93
N ARG A 247 -18.58 -15.87 9.89
CA ARG A 247 -18.24 -15.97 11.32
C ARG A 247 -19.06 -17.05 12.01
N ASP A 248 -18.43 -17.75 12.95
CA ASP A 248 -19.15 -18.64 13.86
C ASP A 248 -19.90 -17.88 14.95
N ARG A 249 -20.58 -18.64 15.84
CA ARG A 249 -21.31 -18.11 17.00
C ARG A 249 -20.42 -17.36 18.01
N HIS A 250 -19.11 -17.50 17.94
CA HIS A 250 -18.13 -16.81 18.79
C HIS A 250 -17.55 -15.57 18.07
N GLY A 251 -18.07 -15.24 16.88
CA GLY A 251 -17.60 -14.11 16.08
C GLY A 251 -16.27 -14.37 15.36
N VAL A 252 -15.76 -15.61 15.38
CA VAL A 252 -14.50 -15.98 14.71
C VAL A 252 -14.80 -16.32 13.26
N TRP A 253 -14.11 -15.67 12.34
CA TRP A 253 -14.20 -15.95 10.91
C TRP A 253 -13.57 -17.29 10.55
N HIS A 254 -14.24 -18.06 9.70
CA HIS A 254 -13.76 -19.34 9.17
C HIS A 254 -13.71 -19.31 7.66
N ALA A 255 -12.61 -19.79 7.08
CA ALA A 255 -12.39 -19.72 5.64
C ALA A 255 -13.37 -20.59 4.85
N PRO A 256 -14.20 -19.99 3.96
CA PRO A 256 -14.93 -20.75 2.97
C PRO A 256 -13.96 -21.44 2.00
N ARG A 257 -14.38 -22.57 1.41
CA ARG A 257 -13.58 -23.33 0.42
C ARG A 257 -13.11 -22.51 -0.79
N ALA A 258 -13.81 -21.44 -1.12
CA ALA A 258 -13.48 -20.59 -2.27
C ALA A 258 -12.36 -19.57 -1.98
N VAL A 259 -12.03 -19.35 -0.70
CA VAL A 259 -11.03 -18.35 -0.31
C VAL A 259 -9.62 -18.91 -0.49
N VAL A 260 -8.77 -18.11 -1.12
CA VAL A 260 -7.37 -18.41 -1.39
C VAL A 260 -6.47 -17.50 -0.55
N MET A 261 -5.49 -18.13 0.09
CA MET A 261 -4.32 -17.46 0.66
C MET A 261 -3.14 -17.70 -0.29
N PRO A 262 -2.74 -16.69 -1.08
CA PRO A 262 -1.68 -16.88 -2.06
C PRO A 262 -0.34 -17.11 -1.36
N GLU A 263 0.51 -17.94 -1.96
CA GLU A 263 1.88 -18.20 -1.47
C GLU A 263 2.73 -16.92 -1.44
N VAL A 264 2.47 -16.01 -2.39
CA VAL A 264 3.15 -14.72 -2.50
C VAL A 264 2.11 -13.61 -2.43
N VAL A 265 2.24 -12.76 -1.40
CA VAL A 265 1.41 -11.57 -1.21
C VAL A 265 2.18 -10.33 -1.71
N PRO A 266 1.54 -9.40 -2.43
CA PRO A 266 2.16 -8.14 -2.85
C PRO A 266 2.78 -7.35 -1.67
N SER A 267 3.91 -6.68 -1.90
CA SER A 267 4.65 -5.97 -0.84
C SER A 267 3.84 -4.86 -0.13
N TRP A 268 2.82 -4.31 -0.79
CA TRP A 268 1.98 -3.27 -0.22
C TRP A 268 0.97 -3.80 0.81
N SER A 269 0.46 -5.03 0.63
CA SER A 269 -0.53 -5.70 1.48
C SER A 269 0.10 -6.71 2.44
N TRP A 270 1.30 -7.23 2.14
CA TRP A 270 2.02 -8.15 3.03
C TRP A 270 2.15 -7.67 4.50
N PRO A 271 2.36 -6.37 4.79
CA PRO A 271 2.41 -5.89 6.18
C PRO A 271 1.14 -6.23 6.98
N THR A 272 -0.03 -6.30 6.36
CA THR A 272 -1.30 -6.44 7.08
C THR A 272 -1.62 -7.89 7.49
N MET A 273 -1.07 -8.91 6.81
CA MET A 273 -1.44 -10.31 7.05
C MET A 273 -0.36 -11.27 6.50
N PRO A 274 -0.12 -12.43 7.14
CA PRO A 274 -0.69 -12.91 8.42
C PRO A 274 -0.05 -12.22 9.61
N LEU A 275 -0.83 -11.71 10.58
CA LEU A 275 -0.37 -11.09 11.83
C LEU A 275 0.29 -12.09 12.79
N THR A 276 -0.14 -13.34 12.77
CA THR A 276 0.36 -14.36 13.71
C THR A 276 1.60 -15.08 13.17
N ASN A 277 2.63 -15.22 14.01
CA ASN A 277 3.81 -16.05 13.70
C ASN A 277 3.50 -17.51 14.06
N ARG A 278 2.79 -18.22 13.18
CA ARG A 278 2.37 -19.61 13.43
C ARG A 278 3.22 -20.57 12.61
N ALA A 279 4.23 -21.14 13.24
CA ALA A 279 4.97 -22.28 12.72
C ALA A 279 4.09 -23.54 12.81
N GLY A 280 3.46 -23.96 11.70
CA GLY A 280 2.65 -25.17 11.66
C GLY A 280 1.91 -25.36 10.34
N ARG A 281 1.58 -26.62 10.01
CA ARG A 281 0.98 -27.04 8.74
C ARG A 281 -0.52 -26.72 8.59
N GLU A 282 -1.15 -26.27 9.68
CA GLU A 282 -2.56 -25.84 9.72
C GLU A 282 -2.61 -24.35 10.08
N GLU A 283 -2.40 -23.50 9.08
CA GLU A 283 -2.51 -22.05 9.23
C GLU A 283 -3.97 -21.66 9.48
N ASN A 284 -4.39 -21.63 10.75
CA ASN A 284 -5.66 -21.02 11.11
C ASN A 284 -5.54 -19.49 11.02
N ILE A 285 -5.87 -18.96 9.85
CA ILE A 285 -5.96 -17.53 9.48
C ILE A 285 -7.18 -16.81 10.08
N GLY A 286 -8.13 -17.56 10.66
CA GLY A 286 -9.38 -17.04 11.21
C GLY A 286 -9.20 -15.85 12.15
N PRO A 287 -8.29 -15.92 13.14
CA PRO A 287 -8.03 -14.80 14.05
C PRO A 287 -7.54 -13.53 13.34
N ASP A 288 -6.66 -13.65 12.34
CA ASP A 288 -6.10 -12.49 11.63
C ASP A 288 -7.18 -11.80 10.78
N VAL A 289 -8.00 -12.59 10.08
CA VAL A 289 -9.15 -12.08 9.31
C VAL A 289 -10.17 -11.44 10.26
N THR A 290 -10.49 -12.09 11.37
CA THR A 290 -11.42 -11.57 12.40
C THR A 290 -10.95 -10.23 12.95
N PHE A 291 -9.67 -10.13 13.31
CA PHE A 291 -9.07 -8.87 13.77
C PHE A 291 -9.21 -7.77 12.73
N ARG A 292 -8.89 -8.06 11.46
CA ARG A 292 -8.99 -7.09 10.37
C ARG A 292 -10.42 -6.64 10.12
N LEU A 293 -11.39 -7.55 10.13
CA LEU A 293 -12.82 -7.22 10.02
C LEU A 293 -13.28 -6.30 11.18
N GLY A 294 -12.84 -6.59 12.41
CA GLY A 294 -13.12 -5.73 13.56
C GLY A 294 -12.50 -4.33 13.43
N LEU A 295 -11.25 -4.24 12.95
CA LEU A 295 -10.58 -2.98 12.69
C LEU A 295 -11.29 -2.17 11.60
N ILE A 296 -11.67 -2.80 10.49
CA ILE A 296 -12.42 -2.16 9.39
C ILE A 296 -13.79 -1.66 9.90
N ALA A 297 -14.49 -2.45 10.71
CA ALA A 297 -15.75 -2.05 11.33
C ALA A 297 -15.57 -0.81 12.22
N LYS A 298 -14.55 -0.82 13.08
CA LYS A 298 -14.19 0.33 13.93
C LYS A 298 -13.87 1.58 13.10
N LEU A 299 -13.05 1.46 12.07
CA LEU A 299 -12.64 2.57 11.21
C LEU A 299 -13.80 3.14 10.39
N SER A 300 -14.77 2.31 10.01
CA SER A 300 -16.00 2.74 9.33
C SER A 300 -17.06 3.31 10.27
N GLY A 301 -16.81 3.32 11.58
CA GLY A 301 -17.77 3.78 12.60
C GLY A 301 -18.98 2.86 12.74
N ARG A 302 -18.86 1.57 12.36
CA ARG A 302 -19.87 0.54 12.64
C ARG A 302 -19.72 0.08 14.09
N ALA A 303 -20.83 -0.23 14.73
CA ALA A 303 -20.81 -0.92 16.01
C ALA A 303 -20.13 -2.29 15.82
N VAL A 304 -19.20 -2.62 16.72
CA VAL A 304 -18.66 -3.97 16.82
C VAL A 304 -19.52 -4.68 17.85
N ASP A 305 -20.36 -5.62 17.39
CA ASP A 305 -21.14 -6.45 18.29
C ASP A 305 -20.17 -7.38 19.04
N LEU A 306 -19.95 -7.09 20.32
CA LEU A 306 -19.23 -7.97 21.23
C LEU A 306 -20.20 -9.07 21.63
N VAL A 307 -19.89 -10.31 21.25
CA VAL A 307 -20.58 -11.51 21.74
C VAL A 307 -20.09 -11.83 23.14
#